data_AF-A0A535GF96-F1
#
_entry.id   AF-A0A535GF96-F1
#
_cell.length_a   1.000
_cell.length_b   1.000
_cell.length_c   1.000
_cell.angle_alpha   90.00
_cell.angle_beta   90.00
_cell.angle_gamma   90.00
#
_symmetry.space_group_name_H-M   'P 1'
#
loop_
_entity.id
_entity.type
_entity.pdbx_description
1 polymer ?
#
loop_
_entity_poly.entity_id
_entity_poly.type
_entity_poly.pdbx_seq_one_letter_code
_entity_poly.pdbx_strand_id
1 'polypeptide(L)'
;MTVLDAASQHPLLPTFALIALVYLTCLGAVVAAQLAWRGRTAYWLALLGAFLFLLGALWGRGYLSGGATFAFLSAGVVLAVFAVALDLIFGPPFSQPGAEIG
;
A
#
# COMPACT_ATOMS: atom_id res chain seq x y z
N MET A 1 -28.77 18.48 -7.13
CA MET A 1 -27.35 18.69 -7.48
C MET A 1 -26.52 18.14 -6.33
N THR A 2 -26.05 16.91 -6.48
CA THR A 2 -25.42 16.14 -5.42
C THR A 2 -23.94 16.50 -5.33
N VAL A 3 -23.31 16.33 -4.15
CA VAL A 3 -21.86 16.52 -3.92
C VAL A 3 -20.98 15.80 -4.97
N LEU A 4 -21.51 14.75 -5.61
CA LEU A 4 -20.90 14.08 -6.77
C LEU A 4 -20.64 15.00 -7.98
N ASP A 5 -21.50 15.99 -8.25
CA ASP A 5 -21.31 16.95 -9.36
C ASP A 5 -20.15 17.92 -9.07
N ALA A 6 -19.99 18.36 -7.80
CA ALA A 6 -18.89 19.24 -7.41
C ALA A 6 -17.53 18.55 -7.49
N ALA A 7 -17.46 17.23 -7.27
CA ALA A 7 -16.26 16.43 -7.45
C ALA A 7 -15.81 16.35 -8.93
N SER A 8 -16.74 16.49 -9.88
CA SER A 8 -16.41 16.50 -11.32
C SER A 8 -15.76 17.82 -11.79
N GLN A 9 -15.94 18.91 -11.03
CA GLN A 9 -15.38 20.23 -11.36
C GLN A 9 -13.95 20.46 -10.86
N HIS A 10 -13.42 19.58 -9.99
CA HIS A 10 -12.05 19.66 -9.50
C HIS A 10 -11.25 18.39 -9.81
N PRO A 11 -10.77 18.19 -11.05
CA PRO A 11 -9.89 17.08 -11.41
C PRO A 11 -8.55 17.06 -10.63
N LEU A 12 -8.26 18.14 -9.92
CA LEU A 12 -7.07 18.28 -9.07
C LEU A 12 -7.15 17.41 -7.81
N LEU A 13 -8.30 17.36 -7.12
CA LEU A 13 -8.46 16.64 -5.86
C LEU A 13 -8.21 15.12 -5.98
N PRO A 14 -8.80 14.39 -6.95
CA PRO A 14 -8.49 12.97 -7.15
C PRO A 14 -7.05 12.75 -7.62
N THR A 15 -6.47 13.72 -8.32
CA THR A 15 -5.05 13.65 -8.75
C THR A 15 -4.11 13.80 -7.57
N PHE A 16 -4.33 14.78 -6.68
CA PHE A 16 -3.57 14.95 -5.45
C PHE A 16 -3.72 13.74 -4.52
N ALA A 17 -4.92 13.17 -4.41
CA ALA A 17 -5.16 11.96 -3.63
C ALA A 17 -4.37 10.76 -4.18
N LEU A 18 -4.36 10.57 -5.51
CA LEU A 18 -3.54 9.54 -6.15
C LEU A 18 -2.04 9.75 -5.92
N ILE A 19 -1.55 10.98 -6.05
CA ILE A 19 -0.13 11.31 -5.78
C ILE A 19 0.23 10.97 -4.33
N ALA A 20 -0.60 11.39 -3.37
CA ALA A 20 -0.40 11.09 -1.96
C ALA A 20 -0.41 9.57 -1.70
N LEU A 21 -1.35 8.82 -2.30
CA LEU A 21 -1.43 7.37 -2.19
C LEU A 21 -0.20 6.67 -2.77
N VAL A 22 0.26 7.08 -3.94
CA VAL A 22 1.49 6.54 -4.54
C VAL A 22 2.68 6.82 -3.65
N TYR A 23 2.79 8.04 -3.11
CA TYR A 23 3.87 8.40 -2.20
C TYR A 23 3.87 7.56 -0.92
N LEU A 24 2.70 7.40 -0.29
CA LEU A 24 2.53 6.55 0.88
C LEU A 24 2.85 5.08 0.57
N THR A 25 2.47 4.60 -0.61
CA THR A 25 2.76 3.23 -1.04
C THR A 25 4.27 3.02 -1.23
N CYS A 26 4.97 3.98 -1.82
CA CYS A 26 6.43 3.95 -1.94
C CYS A 26 7.11 3.95 -0.57
N LEU A 27 6.70 4.83 0.35
CA LEU A 27 7.23 4.83 1.71
C LEU A 27 6.96 3.51 2.43
N GLY A 28 5.73 3.00 2.33
CA GLY A 28 5.34 1.71 2.89
C GLY A 28 6.16 0.56 2.31
N ALA A 29 6.46 0.57 1.01
CA ALA A 29 7.30 -0.42 0.36
C ALA A 29 8.75 -0.38 0.86
N VAL A 30 9.33 0.81 1.05
CA VAL A 30 10.69 0.95 1.61
C VAL A 30 10.74 0.40 3.03
N VAL A 31 9.75 0.72 3.86
CA VAL A 31 9.64 0.19 5.23
C VAL A 31 9.46 -1.33 5.21
N ALA A 32 8.56 -1.86 4.36
CA ALA A 32 8.36 -3.29 4.18
C ALA A 32 9.64 -4.01 3.71
N ALA A 33 10.40 -3.39 2.80
CA ALA A 33 11.69 -3.92 2.35
C ALA A 33 12.68 -4.05 3.51
N GLN A 34 12.80 -3.00 4.33
CA GLN A 34 13.68 -3.01 5.49
C GLN A 34 13.26 -4.08 6.52
N LEU A 35 11.95 -4.23 6.78
CA LEU A 35 11.43 -5.25 7.69
C LEU A 35 11.63 -6.67 7.16
N ALA A 36 11.41 -6.88 5.86
CA ALA A 36 11.67 -8.15 5.18
C ALA A 36 13.16 -8.53 5.27
N TRP A 37 14.06 -7.56 5.09
CA TRP A 37 15.51 -7.76 5.22
C TRP A 37 15.96 -8.02 6.65
N ARG A 38 15.21 -7.52 7.65
CA ARG A 38 15.41 -7.84 9.08
C ARG A 38 14.87 -9.21 9.49
N GLY A 39 14.43 -10.04 8.54
CA GLY A 39 13.97 -11.40 8.77
C GLY A 39 12.47 -11.55 8.98
N ARG A 40 11.68 -10.48 8.90
CA ARG A 40 10.21 -10.55 8.95
C ARG A 40 9.65 -10.87 7.56
N THR A 41 9.63 -12.15 7.21
CA THR A 41 9.29 -12.64 5.86
C THR A 41 7.89 -12.28 5.38
N ALA A 42 6.93 -12.06 6.29
CA ALA A 42 5.58 -11.61 5.95
C ALA A 42 5.56 -10.30 5.14
N TYR A 43 6.54 -9.41 5.34
CA TYR A 43 6.65 -8.15 4.61
C TYR A 43 7.03 -8.29 3.14
N TRP A 44 7.51 -9.46 2.68
CA TRP A 44 7.66 -9.73 1.25
C TRP A 44 6.31 -9.66 0.51
N LEU A 45 5.23 -10.07 1.18
CA LEU A 45 3.87 -9.95 0.64
C LEU A 45 3.45 -8.47 0.53
N ALA A 46 3.81 -7.63 1.51
CA ALA A 46 3.55 -6.20 1.45
C ALA A 46 4.29 -5.53 0.29
N LEU A 47 5.54 -5.96 0.05
CA LEU A 47 6.36 -5.49 -1.06
C LEU A 47 5.76 -5.85 -2.42
N LEU A 48 5.26 -7.09 -2.56
CA LEU A 48 4.55 -7.55 -3.76
C LEU A 48 3.25 -6.73 -3.97
N GLY A 49 2.52 -6.45 -2.90
CA GLY A 49 1.29 -5.65 -2.93
C GLY A 49 1.54 -4.22 -3.39
N ALA A 50 2.59 -3.58 -2.87
CA ALA A 50 3.02 -2.26 -3.31
C ALA A 50 3.43 -2.23 -4.80
N PHE A 51 4.11 -3.28 -5.28
CA PHE A 51 4.47 -3.41 -6.68
C PHE A 51 3.24 -3.52 -7.58
N LEU A 52 2.27 -4.38 -7.22
CA LEU A 52 0.99 -4.52 -7.94
C LEU A 52 0.20 -3.21 -7.96
N PHE A 53 0.17 -2.48 -6.85
CA PHE A 53 -0.46 -1.16 -6.76
C PHE A 53 0.20 -0.15 -7.70
N LEU A 54 1.54 -0.06 -7.69
CA LEU A 54 2.27 0.81 -8.61
C LEU A 54 2.01 0.45 -10.07
N LEU A 55 1.98 -0.84 -10.40
CA LEU A 55 1.68 -1.30 -11.75
C LEU A 55 0.28 -0.86 -12.20
N GLY A 56 -0.72 -1.03 -11.34
CA GLY A 56 -2.08 -0.54 -11.58
C GLY A 56 -2.15 0.98 -11.72
N ALA A 57 -1.47 1.73 -10.85
CA ALA A 57 -1.48 3.19 -10.85
C ALA A 57 -0.76 3.77 -12.09
N LEU A 58 0.35 3.18 -12.52
CA LEU A 58 1.19 3.69 -13.59
C LEU A 58 0.67 3.29 -14.98
N TRP A 59 0.23 2.04 -15.15
CA TRP A 59 -0.27 1.53 -16.44
C TRP A 59 -1.80 1.66 -16.63
N GLY A 60 -2.53 1.96 -15.56
CA GLY A 60 -3.98 2.11 -15.61
C GLY A 60 -4.48 3.31 -16.42
N ARG A 61 -3.63 4.32 -16.65
CA ARG A 61 -4.03 5.53 -17.37
C ARG A 61 -3.91 5.44 -18.89
N GLY A 62 -3.37 4.35 -19.45
CA GLY A 62 -3.16 4.25 -20.90
C GLY A 62 -2.98 2.86 -21.50
N TYR A 63 -2.72 1.81 -20.71
CA TYR A 63 -2.44 0.46 -21.22
C TYR A 63 -3.42 -0.62 -20.74
N LEU A 64 -4.10 -0.41 -19.60
CA LEU A 64 -5.00 -1.38 -18.99
C LEU A 64 -6.46 -0.94 -19.09
N SER A 65 -7.39 -1.89 -19.19
CA SER A 65 -8.82 -1.60 -19.06
C SER A 65 -9.13 -1.11 -17.64
N GLY A 66 -10.12 -0.22 -17.49
CA GLY A 66 -10.46 0.36 -16.19
C GLY A 66 -10.74 -0.68 -15.09
N GLY A 67 -11.28 -1.85 -15.47
CA GLY A 67 -11.48 -2.98 -14.55
C GLY A 67 -10.17 -3.64 -14.09
N ALA A 68 -9.20 -3.82 -14.99
CA ALA A 68 -7.88 -4.35 -14.63
C ALA A 68 -7.12 -3.38 -13.71
N THR A 69 -7.18 -2.08 -13.99
CA THR A 69 -6.61 -1.05 -13.11
C THR A 69 -7.17 -1.12 -11.70
N PHE A 70 -8.50 -1.22 -11.58
CA PHE A 70 -9.16 -1.32 -10.28
C PHE A 70 -8.76 -2.60 -9.53
N ALA A 71 -8.65 -3.74 -10.24
CA ALA A 71 -8.21 -5.00 -9.65
C ALA A 71 -6.77 -4.90 -9.11
N PHE A 72 -5.84 -4.32 -9.85
CA PHE A 72 -4.45 -4.16 -9.39
C PHE A 72 -4.33 -3.22 -8.19
N LEU A 73 -5.05 -2.09 -8.20
CA LEU A 73 -5.05 -1.15 -7.07
C LEU A 73 -5.63 -1.80 -5.81
N SER A 74 -6.80 -2.43 -5.92
CA SER A 74 -7.47 -3.07 -4.78
C SER A 74 -6.69 -4.28 -4.26
N ALA A 75 -6.19 -5.15 -5.15
CA ALA A 75 -5.37 -6.29 -4.77
C ALA A 75 -4.07 -5.85 -4.08
N GLY A 76 -3.41 -4.80 -4.58
CA GLY A 76 -2.19 -4.27 -3.96
C GLY A 76 -2.42 -3.79 -2.52
N VAL A 77 -3.50 -3.06 -2.28
CA VAL A 77 -3.88 -2.59 -0.93
C VAL A 77 -4.24 -3.76 -0.02
N VAL A 78 -5.09 -4.69 -0.48
CA VAL A 78 -5.51 -5.86 0.31
C VAL A 78 -4.30 -6.72 0.70
N LEU A 79 -3.38 -6.95 -0.23
CA LEU A 79 -2.17 -7.73 0.03
C LEU A 79 -1.26 -7.04 1.04
N ALA A 80 -1.12 -5.72 0.98
CA ALA A 80 -0.35 -4.94 1.94
C ALA A 80 -0.95 -5.00 3.35
N VAL A 81 -2.28 -4.85 3.48
CA VAL A 81 -2.99 -4.98 4.76
C VAL A 81 -2.85 -6.40 5.32
N PHE A 82 -3.01 -7.40 4.46
CA PHE A 82 -2.90 -8.81 4.86
C PHE A 82 -1.50 -9.17 5.35
N ALA A 83 -0.46 -8.67 4.69
CA ALA A 83 0.93 -8.84 5.12
C ALA A 83 1.19 -8.26 6.52
N VAL A 84 0.67 -7.06 6.79
CA VAL A 84 0.77 -6.43 8.11
C VAL A 84 0.00 -7.25 9.16
N ALA A 85 -1.18 -7.74 8.82
CA ALA A 85 -1.95 -8.61 9.72
C ALA A 85 -1.21 -9.91 10.03
N LEU A 86 -0.61 -10.55 9.03
CA LEU A 86 0.24 -11.74 9.24
C LEU A 86 1.43 -11.44 10.14
N ASP A 87 2.06 -10.28 9.96
CA ASP A 87 3.17 -9.86 10.82
C ASP A 87 2.73 -9.59 12.27
N LEU A 88 1.52 -9.06 12.49
CA LEU A 88 0.97 -8.87 13.83
C LEU A 88 0.57 -10.19 14.51
N ILE A 89 0.13 -11.20 13.75
CA ILE A 89 -0.31 -12.50 14.27
C ILE A 89 0.87 -13.44 14.51
N PHE A 90 1.82 -13.50 13.57
CA PHE A 90 2.91 -14.48 13.54
C PHE A 90 4.30 -13.89 13.70
N GLY A 91 4.43 -12.55 13.64
CA GLY A 91 5.72 -11.90 13.79
C GLY A 91 6.25 -12.00 15.23
N PRO A 92 7.58 -11.90 15.41
CA PRO A 92 8.17 -11.88 16.74
C PRO A 92 7.57 -10.71 17.54
N PRO A 93 7.37 -10.88 18.87
CA PRO A 93 6.87 -9.79 19.71
C PRO A 93 7.76 -8.57 19.49
N PHE A 94 7.16 -7.38 19.41
CA PHE A 94 7.92 -6.13 19.40
C PHE A 94 8.87 -6.20 20.60
N SER A 95 10.18 -6.25 20.36
CA SER A 95 11.16 -6.15 21.42
C SER A 95 10.86 -4.86 22.17
N GLN A 96 10.27 -4.96 23.35
CA GLN A 96 10.00 -3.81 24.20
C GLN A 96 11.38 -3.20 24.53
N PRO A 97 11.67 -1.97 24.11
CA PRO A 97 12.87 -1.28 24.54
C PRO A 97 12.65 -0.92 26.02
N GLY A 98 13.01 -1.82 26.94
CA GLY A 98 12.80 -1.62 28.37
C GLY A 98 12.93 -2.85 29.28
N ALA A 99 13.08 -4.07 28.76
CA ALA A 99 13.23 -5.27 29.59
C ALA A 99 14.71 -5.60 29.91
N GLU A 100 15.55 -4.59 30.11
CA GLU A 100 16.96 -4.73 30.50
C GLU A 100 17.25 -3.95 31.80
N ILE A 101 16.37 -4.04 32.80
CA ILE A 101 16.71 -3.69 34.18
C ILE A 101 15.95 -4.63 35.11
N GLY A 102 16.59 -5.72 35.52
CA GLY A 102 16.08 -6.71 36.46
C GLY A 102 17.17 -7.68 36.88
#